data_AF-A0A7S3P0C3-F1
#
_entry.id   AF-A0A7S3P0C3-F1
#
_cell.length_a   1.000
_cell.length_b   1.000
_cell.length_c   1.000
_cell.angle_alpha   90.00
_cell.angle_beta   90.00
_cell.angle_gamma   90.00
#
_symmetry.space_group_name_H-M   'P 1'
#
loop_
_entity.id
_entity.type
_entity.pdbx_description
1 polymer ?
#
loop_
_entity_poly.entity_id
_entity_poly.type
_entity_poly.pdbx_seq_one_letter_code
_entity_poly.pdbx_strand_id
1 'polypeptide(L)'
;VVKTATSVLKGAPKVAIIGAGVSGLISARHLKDIAHIKVYESKHDIGGCWLYTEESERNHPDLDSNAYYKLYGNLHSSLYHNLLTNIPKECMTWKDHYHHEDTPYIMPSETFLEYIREYVDKFELAQFIEFNRTVTSLRRVEETEENSHKFKIEHVHTNTKEDSEVVEEYFDYVMVCNGHFTKPNIPNFKGTDTFSGTQIHMHSLRRMESE
;
A
#
# COMPACT_ATOMS: atom_id res chain seq x y z
N VAL A 1 -27.20 -0.48 -27.84
CA VAL A 1 -25.90 -0.90 -28.43
C VAL A 1 -24.89 -0.98 -27.30
N VAL A 2 -24.59 -2.20 -26.83
CA VAL A 2 -23.61 -2.42 -25.77
C VAL A 2 -22.23 -2.16 -26.36
N LYS A 3 -21.65 -0.98 -26.08
CA LYS A 3 -20.22 -0.75 -26.34
C LYS A 3 -19.47 -1.68 -25.39
N THR A 4 -18.74 -2.66 -25.93
CA THR A 4 -17.82 -3.47 -25.15
C THR A 4 -16.82 -2.55 -24.45
N ALA A 5 -16.45 -2.84 -23.19
CA ALA A 5 -15.55 -2.00 -22.38
C ALA A 5 -14.26 -1.59 -23.14
N THR A 6 -13.79 -2.44 -24.06
CA THR A 6 -12.65 -2.22 -24.94
C THR A 6 -12.80 -1.01 -25.88
N SER A 7 -14.02 -0.62 -26.27
CA SER A 7 -14.25 0.57 -27.12
C SER A 7 -14.23 1.87 -26.32
N VAL A 8 -14.37 1.82 -24.99
CA VAL A 8 -14.46 3.00 -24.11
C VAL A 8 -13.07 3.52 -23.74
N LEU A 9 -12.09 2.63 -23.60
CA LEU A 9 -10.73 2.99 -23.20
C LEU A 9 -9.80 3.35 -24.38
N LYS A 10 -10.29 3.34 -25.62
CA LYS A 10 -9.45 3.65 -26.78
C LYS A 10 -8.95 5.10 -26.72
N GLY A 11 -7.64 5.28 -26.50
CA GLY A 11 -7.03 6.60 -26.35
C GLY A 11 -7.13 7.17 -24.93
N ALA A 12 -7.60 6.39 -23.95
CA ALA A 12 -7.59 6.76 -22.55
C ALA A 12 -6.14 6.81 -22.00
N PRO A 13 -5.86 7.68 -21.00
CA PRO A 13 -4.52 7.79 -20.44
C PRO A 13 -4.12 6.51 -19.68
N LYS A 14 -2.82 6.20 -19.68
CA LYS A 14 -2.22 5.18 -18.82
C LYS A 14 -1.88 5.80 -17.47
N VAL A 15 -2.41 5.23 -16.38
CA VAL A 15 -2.25 5.76 -15.03
C VAL A 15 -1.63 4.70 -14.13
N ALA A 16 -0.53 5.04 -13.46
CA ALA A 16 0.03 4.22 -12.40
C ALA A 16 -0.52 4.64 -11.04
N ILE A 17 -0.79 3.66 -10.18
CA ILE A 17 -1.18 3.89 -8.79
C ILE A 17 -0.14 3.19 -7.91
N ILE A 18 0.47 3.91 -6.98
CA ILE A 18 1.54 3.37 -6.11
C ILE A 18 0.95 3.08 -4.74
N GLY A 19 0.72 1.80 -4.44
CA GLY A 19 0.11 1.27 -3.22
C GLY A 19 -1.32 0.79 -3.43
N ALA A 20 -1.67 -0.37 -2.87
CA ALA A 20 -3.00 -0.98 -2.86
C ALA A 20 -3.61 -1.01 -1.45
N GLY A 21 -3.30 0.00 -0.63
CA GLY A 21 -4.09 0.35 0.54
C GLY A 21 -5.41 1.05 0.17
N VAL A 22 -6.16 1.49 1.18
CA VAL A 22 -7.46 2.19 1.02
C VAL A 22 -7.41 3.29 -0.06
N SER A 23 -6.40 4.16 -0.03
CA SER A 23 -6.25 5.26 -1.01
C SER A 23 -6.03 4.78 -2.45
N GLY A 24 -5.27 3.70 -2.63
CA GLY A 24 -5.00 3.15 -3.96
C GLY A 24 -6.21 2.44 -4.55
N LEU A 25 -6.94 1.70 -3.72
CA LEU A 25 -8.12 0.94 -4.13
C LEU A 25 -9.29 1.85 -4.53
N ILE A 26 -9.54 2.93 -3.77
CA ILE A 26 -10.55 3.93 -4.17
C ILE A 26 -10.14 4.67 -5.45
N SER A 27 -8.84 4.92 -5.64
CA SER A 27 -8.31 5.51 -6.88
C SER A 27 -8.53 4.58 -8.07
N ALA A 28 -8.20 3.29 -7.93
CA ALA A 28 -8.43 2.27 -8.95
C ALA A 28 -9.91 2.14 -9.30
N ARG A 29 -10.80 2.13 -8.30
CA ARG A 29 -12.26 2.09 -8.48
C ARG A 29 -12.76 3.19 -9.42
N HIS A 30 -12.30 4.42 -9.23
CA HIS A 30 -12.80 5.57 -9.98
C HIS A 30 -12.12 5.73 -11.33
N LEU A 31 -10.95 5.13 -11.54
CA LEU A 31 -10.20 5.22 -12.78
C LEU A 31 -10.41 4.04 -13.74
N LYS A 32 -10.80 2.84 -13.25
CA LYS A 32 -10.87 1.61 -14.06
C LYS A 32 -11.71 1.72 -15.34
N ASP A 33 -12.70 2.60 -15.36
CA ASP A 33 -13.64 2.77 -16.49
C ASP A 33 -13.23 3.91 -17.44
N ILE A 34 -12.21 4.71 -17.09
CA ILE A 34 -11.79 5.91 -17.84
C ILE A 34 -10.28 5.98 -18.14
N ALA A 35 -9.49 5.02 -17.64
CA ALA A 35 -8.04 4.98 -17.80
C ALA A 35 -7.52 3.53 -17.88
N HIS A 36 -6.36 3.36 -18.52
CA HIS A 36 -5.59 2.13 -18.44
C HIS A 36 -4.76 2.14 -17.14
N ILE A 37 -5.30 1.52 -16.10
CA ILE A 37 -4.67 1.55 -14.78
C ILE A 37 -3.75 0.35 -14.53
N LYS A 38 -2.68 0.60 -13.78
CA LYS A 38 -1.87 -0.43 -13.13
C LYS A 38 -1.55 0.02 -11.70
N VAL A 39 -1.75 -0.87 -10.73
CA VAL A 39 -1.49 -0.63 -9.31
C VAL A 39 -0.27 -1.44 -8.90
N TYR A 40 0.73 -0.80 -8.31
CA TYR A 40 1.90 -1.48 -7.75
C TYR A 40 1.76 -1.60 -6.23
N GLU A 41 1.78 -2.81 -5.69
CA GLU A 41 1.74 -3.07 -4.26
C GLU A 41 2.99 -3.82 -3.83
N SER A 42 3.71 -3.26 -2.86
CA SER A 42 4.93 -3.84 -2.30
C SER A 42 4.69 -5.13 -1.52
N LYS A 43 3.53 -5.26 -0.87
CA LYS A 43 3.16 -6.45 -0.11
C LYS A 43 2.59 -7.54 -1.02
N HIS A 44 2.42 -8.73 -0.44
CA HIS A 44 1.82 -9.88 -1.11
C HIS A 44 0.28 -9.81 -1.18
N ASP A 45 -0.34 -8.86 -0.48
CA ASP A 45 -1.79 -8.67 -0.40
C ASP A 45 -2.13 -7.19 -0.26
N ILE A 46 -3.40 -6.84 -0.47
CA ILE A 46 -3.99 -5.50 -0.35
C ILE A 46 -4.12 -5.06 1.12
N GLY A 47 -4.57 -3.82 1.32
CA GLY A 47 -4.99 -3.29 2.62
C GLY A 47 -4.00 -2.31 3.24
N GLY A 48 -2.75 -2.29 2.77
CA GLY A 48 -1.75 -1.31 3.18
C GLY A 48 -1.46 -1.40 4.69
N CYS A 49 -1.83 -0.37 5.46
CA CYS A 49 -1.68 -0.42 6.92
C CYS A 49 -2.54 -1.52 7.55
N TRP A 50 -3.72 -1.81 6.99
CA TRP A 50 -4.65 -2.80 7.55
C TRP A 50 -4.25 -4.25 7.35
N LEU A 51 -3.18 -4.51 6.57
CA LEU A 51 -2.59 -5.85 6.49
C LEU A 51 -1.63 -6.05 7.68
N TYR A 52 -2.15 -6.68 8.72
CA TYR A 52 -1.40 -7.11 9.89
C TYR A 52 -0.32 -8.14 9.52
N THR A 53 0.82 -8.08 10.22
CA THR A 53 1.88 -9.08 10.16
C THR A 53 2.56 -9.13 11.52
N GLU A 54 2.95 -10.33 11.97
CA GLU A 54 3.79 -10.52 13.17
C GLU A 54 5.23 -10.07 12.93
N GLU A 55 5.62 -9.85 11.67
CA GLU A 55 6.97 -9.46 11.31
C GLU A 55 7.20 -7.96 11.53
N SER A 56 8.37 -7.66 12.06
CA SER A 56 8.96 -6.35 12.30
C SER A 56 10.42 -6.41 11.87
N GLU A 57 11.11 -5.27 11.89
CA GLU A 57 12.56 -5.23 11.62
C GLU A 57 13.36 -6.14 12.56
N ARG A 58 12.80 -6.52 13.72
CA ARG A 58 13.48 -7.32 14.73
C ARG A 58 13.43 -8.84 14.49
N ASN A 59 12.43 -9.32 13.74
CA ASN A 59 12.15 -10.76 13.59
C ASN A 59 11.87 -11.19 12.15
N HIS A 60 11.93 -10.28 11.18
CA HIS A 60 11.73 -10.63 9.78
C HIS A 60 12.83 -11.60 9.29
N PRO A 61 12.47 -12.74 8.68
CA PRO A 61 13.41 -13.84 8.41
C PRO A 61 14.47 -13.51 7.36
N ASP A 62 14.18 -12.56 6.48
CA ASP A 62 15.06 -12.19 5.37
C ASP A 62 14.96 -10.69 5.06
N LEU A 63 15.20 -9.86 6.09
CA LEU A 63 14.97 -8.40 6.02
C LEU A 63 15.85 -7.73 4.97
N ASP A 64 17.10 -8.18 4.85
CA ASP A 64 18.05 -7.63 3.89
C ASP A 64 17.65 -7.90 2.44
N SER A 65 16.87 -8.94 2.16
CA SER A 65 16.36 -9.21 0.80
C SER A 65 15.09 -8.42 0.46
N ASN A 66 14.53 -7.67 1.41
CA ASN A 66 13.32 -6.90 1.20
C ASN A 66 13.64 -5.53 0.58
N ALA A 67 13.29 -5.33 -0.69
CA ALA A 67 13.55 -4.10 -1.42
C ALA A 67 12.83 -2.87 -0.83
N TYR A 68 11.64 -3.07 -0.23
CA TYR A 68 10.93 -1.98 0.45
C TYR A 68 11.72 -1.52 1.68
N TYR A 69 12.18 -2.46 2.51
CA TYR A 69 13.01 -2.16 3.67
C TYR A 69 14.32 -1.48 3.26
N LYS A 70 15.03 -2.01 2.25
CA LYS A 70 16.27 -1.39 1.73
C LYS A 70 16.07 0.07 1.31
N LEU A 71 14.92 0.38 0.71
CA LEU A 71 14.62 1.73 0.22
C LEU A 71 14.19 2.69 1.34
N TYR A 72 13.33 2.25 2.24
CA TYR A 72 12.67 3.13 3.22
C TYR A 72 13.26 3.06 4.63
N GLY A 73 14.03 2.01 4.95
CA GLY A 73 14.64 1.76 6.26
C GLY A 73 13.70 1.16 7.31
N ASN A 74 12.49 0.78 6.91
CA ASN A 74 11.48 0.15 7.77
C ASN A 74 10.49 -0.65 6.91
N LEU A 75 9.86 -1.67 7.49
CA LEU A 75 8.73 -2.39 6.90
C LEU A 75 7.48 -1.50 6.91
N HIS A 76 6.46 -1.86 6.14
CA HIS A 76 5.31 -0.98 5.99
C HIS A 76 4.33 -1.02 7.18
N SER A 77 4.08 -2.19 7.77
CA SER A 77 2.99 -2.33 8.76
C SER A 77 3.37 -1.77 10.13
N SER A 78 2.48 -0.94 10.69
CA SER A 78 2.52 -0.41 12.07
C SER A 78 1.39 -0.97 12.93
N LEU A 79 0.62 -1.93 12.42
CA LEU A 79 -0.51 -2.52 13.16
C LEU A 79 0.01 -3.46 14.25
N TYR A 80 -0.69 -3.45 15.37
CA TYR A 80 -0.52 -4.41 16.45
C TYR A 80 -1.74 -5.32 16.54
N HIS A 81 -1.53 -6.50 17.11
CA HIS A 81 -2.51 -7.55 17.33
C HIS A 81 -3.69 -7.02 18.14
N ASN A 82 -4.91 -7.42 17.75
CA ASN A 82 -6.18 -6.97 18.35
C ASN A 82 -6.42 -5.45 18.26
N LEU A 83 -5.78 -4.74 17.32
CA LEU A 83 -6.12 -3.35 17.08
C LEU A 83 -7.61 -3.25 16.74
N LEU A 84 -8.30 -2.35 17.44
CA LEU A 84 -9.66 -1.94 17.11
C LEU A 84 -9.63 -0.62 16.34
N THR A 85 -10.59 -0.42 15.45
CA THR A 85 -10.76 0.87 14.78
C THR A 85 -11.01 1.96 15.82
N ASN A 86 -10.46 3.14 15.59
CA ASN A 86 -10.61 4.28 16.49
C ASN A 86 -11.78 5.20 16.11
N ILE A 87 -12.46 4.90 15.00
CA ILE A 87 -13.64 5.62 14.54
C ILE A 87 -14.75 4.64 14.16
N PRO A 88 -16.01 5.11 14.13
CA PRO A 88 -17.18 4.30 13.79
C PRO A 88 -17.12 3.68 12.39
N LYS A 89 -17.68 2.48 12.23
CA LYS A 89 -17.77 1.81 10.92
C LYS A 89 -18.40 2.71 9.84
N GLU A 90 -19.42 3.48 10.19
CA GLU A 90 -20.14 4.37 9.27
C GLU A 90 -19.24 5.48 8.71
N CYS A 91 -18.17 5.84 9.42
CA CYS A 91 -17.18 6.81 8.99
C CYS A 91 -16.04 6.20 8.16
N MET A 92 -15.94 4.87 8.13
CA MET A 92 -14.84 4.13 7.48
C MET A 92 -15.23 3.50 6.16
N THR A 93 -16.53 3.44 5.84
CA THR A 93 -17.04 2.83 4.60
C THR A 93 -17.06 3.81 3.43
N TRP A 94 -16.98 3.27 2.21
CA TRP A 94 -17.13 4.01 0.97
C TRP A 94 -18.61 4.17 0.62
N LYS A 95 -18.96 5.28 -0.03
CA LYS A 95 -20.37 5.62 -0.32
C LYS A 95 -21.07 4.63 -1.26
N ASP A 96 -20.31 3.89 -2.07
CA ASP A 96 -20.81 2.86 -2.98
C ASP A 96 -20.61 1.44 -2.45
N HIS A 97 -20.16 1.28 -1.20
CA HIS A 97 -20.02 0.00 -0.50
C HIS A 97 -20.02 0.22 1.01
N TYR A 98 -21.20 0.08 1.62
CA TYR A 98 -21.33 0.10 3.07
C TYR A 98 -21.04 -1.29 3.65
N HIS A 99 -20.55 -1.32 4.89
CA HIS A 99 -20.39 -2.55 5.65
C HIS A 99 -21.75 -3.15 6.00
N HIS A 100 -21.77 -4.45 6.34
CA HIS A 100 -22.97 -5.11 6.84
C HIS A 100 -23.55 -4.44 8.11
N GLU A 101 -24.87 -4.46 8.24
CA GLU A 101 -25.58 -3.81 9.34
C GLU A 101 -25.22 -4.40 10.71
N ASP A 102 -24.97 -5.71 10.77
CA ASP A 102 -24.62 -6.48 11.96
C ASP A 102 -23.15 -6.34 12.39
N THR A 103 -22.31 -5.72 11.55
CA THR A 103 -20.91 -5.47 11.90
C THR A 103 -20.80 -4.53 13.11
N PRO A 104 -19.89 -4.79 14.07
CA PRO A 104 -19.68 -3.90 15.21
C PRO A 104 -19.38 -2.44 14.83
N TYR A 105 -19.85 -1.51 15.67
CA TYR A 105 -19.59 -0.07 15.49
C TYR A 105 -18.09 0.27 15.52
N ILE A 106 -17.36 -0.38 16.43
CA ILE A 106 -15.90 -0.40 16.50
C ILE A 106 -15.43 -1.79 16.09
N MET A 107 -14.62 -1.87 15.04
CA MET A 107 -14.28 -3.13 14.37
C MET A 107 -12.89 -3.61 14.78
N PRO A 108 -12.66 -4.94 14.91
CA PRO A 108 -11.32 -5.50 14.77
C PRO A 108 -10.68 -5.09 13.44
N SER A 109 -9.36 -4.89 13.43
CA SER A 109 -8.63 -4.50 12.22
C SER A 109 -8.80 -5.51 11.08
N GLU A 110 -8.94 -6.79 11.42
CA GLU A 110 -9.16 -7.91 10.52
C GLU A 110 -10.52 -7.80 9.84
N THR A 111 -11.57 -7.43 10.59
CA THR A 111 -12.91 -7.18 10.03
C THR A 111 -12.89 -6.03 9.03
N PHE A 112 -12.12 -4.98 9.30
CA PHE A 112 -11.98 -3.90 8.32
C PHE A 112 -11.17 -4.33 7.09
N LEU A 113 -10.15 -5.18 7.24
CA LEU A 113 -9.42 -5.76 6.11
C LEU A 113 -10.34 -6.64 5.23
N GLU A 114 -11.23 -7.42 5.84
CA GLU A 114 -12.25 -8.21 5.12
C GLU A 114 -13.15 -7.31 4.27
N TYR A 115 -13.65 -6.21 4.83
CA TYR A 115 -14.40 -5.20 4.08
C TYR A 115 -13.60 -4.61 2.89
N ILE A 116 -12.30 -4.38 3.05
CA ILE A 116 -11.45 -3.93 1.93
C ILE A 116 -11.37 -5.02 0.85
N ARG A 117 -11.28 -6.31 1.22
CA ARG A 117 -11.28 -7.43 0.27
C ARG A 117 -12.61 -7.55 -0.48
N GLU A 118 -13.73 -7.44 0.23
CA GLU A 118 -15.08 -7.42 -0.38
C GLU A 118 -15.23 -6.29 -1.40
N TYR A 119 -14.69 -5.11 -1.11
CA TYR A 119 -14.67 -3.99 -2.03
C TYR A 119 -13.86 -4.30 -3.31
N VAL A 120 -12.67 -4.91 -3.15
CA VAL A 120 -11.82 -5.34 -4.26
C VAL A 120 -12.56 -6.35 -5.14
N ASP A 121 -13.24 -7.32 -4.54
CA ASP A 121 -14.00 -8.35 -5.25
C ASP A 121 -15.21 -7.75 -5.98
N LYS A 122 -16.01 -6.95 -5.28
CA LYS A 122 -17.22 -6.29 -5.82
C LYS A 122 -16.92 -5.48 -7.07
N PHE A 123 -15.77 -4.80 -7.10
CA PHE A 123 -15.38 -3.93 -8.20
C PHE A 123 -14.30 -4.56 -9.11
N GLU A 124 -14.00 -5.85 -8.92
CA GLU A 124 -13.04 -6.62 -9.71
C GLU A 124 -11.68 -5.93 -9.84
N LEU A 125 -11.18 -5.34 -8.74
CA LEU A 125 -9.98 -4.49 -8.77
C LEU A 125 -8.68 -5.31 -8.81
N ALA A 126 -8.71 -6.56 -8.36
CA ALA A 126 -7.54 -7.42 -8.28
C ALA A 126 -6.78 -7.55 -9.61
N GLN A 127 -7.49 -7.53 -10.74
CA GLN A 127 -6.91 -7.63 -12.09
C GLN A 127 -5.95 -6.47 -12.45
N PHE A 128 -6.02 -5.35 -11.73
CA PHE A 128 -5.16 -4.19 -11.96
C PHE A 128 -3.94 -4.16 -11.05
N ILE A 129 -3.83 -5.07 -10.08
CA ILE A 129 -2.83 -5.01 -9.01
C ILE A 129 -1.68 -5.98 -9.31
N GLU A 130 -0.47 -5.43 -9.35
CA GLU A 130 0.77 -6.20 -9.32
C GLU A 130 1.35 -6.19 -7.90
N PHE A 131 1.18 -7.32 -7.20
CA PHE A 131 1.72 -7.55 -5.86
C PHE A 131 3.23 -7.83 -5.88
N ASN A 132 3.85 -7.68 -4.70
CA ASN A 132 5.29 -7.83 -4.50
C ASN A 132 6.10 -6.95 -5.47
N ARG A 133 5.62 -5.74 -5.74
CA ARG A 133 6.30 -4.72 -6.57
C ARG A 133 6.62 -3.49 -5.73
N THR A 134 7.90 -3.31 -5.42
CA THR A 134 8.39 -2.08 -4.78
C THR A 134 8.73 -1.08 -5.86
N VAL A 135 7.99 0.02 -5.93
CA VAL A 135 8.36 1.18 -6.75
C VAL A 135 9.55 1.89 -6.12
N THR A 136 10.67 1.97 -6.85
CA THR A 136 11.95 2.52 -6.37
C THR A 136 12.21 3.93 -6.87
N SER A 137 11.59 4.32 -7.99
CA SER A 137 11.79 5.63 -8.61
C SER A 137 10.53 6.08 -9.33
N LEU A 138 10.23 7.37 -9.21
CA LEU A 138 9.21 8.08 -9.99
C LEU A 138 9.83 9.39 -10.46
N ARG A 139 9.99 9.54 -11.78
CA ARG A 139 10.53 10.76 -12.39
C ARG A 139 9.68 11.19 -13.57
N ARG A 140 9.64 12.50 -13.82
CA ARG A 140 9.20 12.98 -15.13
C ARG A 140 10.31 12.68 -16.14
N VAL A 141 9.94 12.22 -17.33
CA VAL A 141 10.90 11.99 -18.42
C VAL A 141 11.51 13.32 -18.85
N GLU A 142 12.81 13.32 -19.16
CA GLU A 142 13.52 14.54 -19.55
C GLU A 142 12.94 15.15 -20.83
N GLU A 143 12.96 16.48 -20.95
CA GLU A 143 12.37 17.18 -22.10
C GLU A 143 13.01 16.82 -23.44
N THR A 144 14.26 16.38 -23.40
CA THR A 144 15.07 15.97 -24.54
C THR A 144 14.82 14.55 -25.01
N GLU A 145 14.09 13.74 -24.23
CA GLU A 145 13.84 12.32 -24.51
C GLU A 145 12.46 12.09 -25.16
N GLU A 146 12.32 10.94 -25.83
CA GLU A 146 11.01 10.46 -26.28
C GLU A 146 10.10 10.23 -25.06
N ASN A 147 8.83 10.63 -25.14
CA ASN A 147 7.87 10.59 -24.03
C ASN A 147 8.10 11.63 -22.90
N SER A 148 8.74 12.77 -23.15
CA SER A 148 8.92 13.86 -22.17
C SER A 148 7.66 14.38 -21.45
N HIS A 149 6.47 14.09 -21.99
CA HIS A 149 5.18 14.39 -21.36
C HIS A 149 4.75 13.33 -20.31
N LYS A 150 5.48 12.23 -20.18
CA LYS A 150 5.17 11.09 -19.32
C LYS A 150 6.00 11.07 -18.04
N PHE A 151 5.56 10.22 -17.13
CA PHE A 151 6.29 9.79 -15.95
C PHE A 151 6.94 8.43 -16.21
N LYS A 152 8.20 8.28 -15.83
CA LYS A 152 8.92 7.01 -15.75
C LYS A 152 8.82 6.47 -14.32
N ILE A 153 8.35 5.23 -14.19
CA ILE A 153 8.34 4.46 -12.95
C ILE A 153 9.34 3.32 -13.09
N GLU A 154 10.16 3.15 -12.07
CA GLU A 154 11.03 1.98 -11.91
C GLU A 154 10.51 1.17 -10.72
N HIS A 155 10.40 -0.14 -10.89
CA HIS A 155 10.02 -1.05 -9.82
C HIS A 155 10.80 -2.35 -9.86
N VAL A 156 10.87 -3.02 -8.72
CA VAL A 156 11.53 -4.31 -8.54
C VAL A 156 10.61 -5.27 -7.80
N HIS A 157 10.89 -6.57 -7.88
CA HIS A 157 10.22 -7.53 -7.01
C HIS A 157 10.62 -7.30 -5.55
N THR A 158 9.67 -7.33 -4.61
CA THR A 158 9.91 -6.90 -3.22
C THR A 158 10.80 -7.88 -2.44
N ASN A 159 10.65 -9.20 -2.66
CA ASN A 159 11.36 -10.23 -1.91
C ASN A 159 12.40 -10.92 -2.80
N THR A 160 13.56 -10.29 -3.02
CA THR A 160 14.56 -10.83 -3.95
C THR A 160 15.96 -10.70 -3.39
N LYS A 161 16.73 -11.78 -3.47
CA LYS A 161 18.00 -11.92 -2.74
C LYS A 161 19.18 -11.13 -3.30
N GLU A 162 19.16 -10.71 -4.57
CA GLU A 162 20.10 -9.77 -5.21
C GLU A 162 19.68 -9.60 -6.69
N ASP A 163 20.13 -8.53 -7.37
CA ASP A 163 19.93 -8.23 -8.80
C ASP A 163 18.50 -8.47 -9.34
N SER A 164 17.49 -7.92 -8.67
CA SER A 164 16.16 -7.84 -9.28
C SER A 164 16.26 -6.99 -10.54
N GLU A 165 15.81 -7.53 -11.66
CA GLU A 165 15.61 -6.75 -12.88
C GLU A 165 14.74 -5.54 -12.54
N VAL A 166 15.31 -4.35 -12.73
CA VAL A 166 14.58 -3.10 -12.63
C VAL A 166 13.69 -3.02 -13.85
N VAL A 167 12.38 -3.02 -13.61
CA VAL A 167 11.39 -2.87 -14.68
C VAL A 167 11.02 -1.40 -14.80
N GLU A 168 11.21 -0.86 -16.00
CA GLU A 168 10.83 0.51 -16.33
C GLU A 168 9.50 0.53 -17.08
N GLU A 169 8.60 1.42 -16.67
CA GLU A 169 7.34 1.67 -17.36
C GLU A 169 7.00 3.16 -17.40
N TYR A 170 6.34 3.57 -18.49
CA TYR A 170 5.96 4.96 -18.72
C TYR A 170 4.45 5.15 -18.61
N PHE A 171 4.02 6.24 -17.96
CA PHE A 171 2.63 6.55 -17.67
C PHE A 171 2.32 8.02 -17.93
N ASP A 172 1.09 8.33 -18.34
CA ASP A 172 0.66 9.71 -18.56
C ASP A 172 0.40 10.42 -17.23
N TYR A 173 -0.09 9.69 -16.21
CA TYR A 173 -0.30 10.20 -14.85
C TYR A 173 0.09 9.17 -13.80
N VAL A 174 0.36 9.65 -12.59
CA VAL A 174 0.69 8.81 -11.44
C VAL A 174 -0.09 9.28 -10.20
N MET A 175 -0.73 8.34 -9.51
CA MET A 175 -1.35 8.57 -8.20
C MET A 175 -0.51 7.93 -7.11
N VAL A 176 0.05 8.76 -6.23
CA VAL A 176 0.88 8.29 -5.11
C VAL A 176 -0.03 7.98 -3.91
N CYS A 177 -0.12 6.70 -3.56
CA CYS A 177 -1.02 6.16 -2.52
C CYS A 177 -0.25 5.31 -1.48
N ASN A 178 1.02 5.65 -1.23
CA ASN A 178 1.99 4.83 -0.49
C ASN A 178 1.89 4.94 1.06
N GLY A 179 0.96 5.74 1.59
CA GLY A 179 0.77 5.91 3.02
C GLY A 179 1.81 6.81 3.71
N HIS A 180 1.54 7.18 4.97
CA HIS A 180 2.39 8.09 5.75
C HIS A 180 2.51 7.72 7.24
N PHE A 181 2.00 6.56 7.67
CA PHE A 181 2.07 6.08 9.06
C PHE A 181 3.11 4.97 9.25
N THR A 182 4.18 5.04 8.46
CA THR A 182 5.12 3.94 8.25
C THR A 182 6.51 4.33 8.74
N LYS A 183 7.02 5.48 8.28
CA LYS A 183 8.32 5.98 8.72
C LYS A 183 8.24 6.53 10.16
N PRO A 184 8.96 5.94 11.13
CA PRO A 184 8.90 6.37 12.51
C PRO A 184 9.59 7.73 12.71
N ASN A 185 9.02 8.56 13.58
CA ASN A 185 9.67 9.79 14.07
C ASN A 185 10.20 9.51 15.48
N ILE A 186 11.48 9.16 15.58
CA ILE A 186 12.12 8.77 16.85
C ILE A 186 12.88 9.98 17.40
N PRO A 187 12.37 10.66 18.45
CA PRO A 187 13.08 11.78 19.05
C PRO A 187 14.29 11.29 19.86
N ASN A 188 15.37 12.09 19.85
CA ASN A 188 16.49 11.91 20.76
C ASN A 188 16.33 12.88 21.94
N PHE A 189 16.31 12.36 23.17
CA PHE A 189 16.23 13.17 24.39
C PHE A 189 17.28 12.74 25.43
N LYS A 190 17.59 13.64 26.36
CA LYS A 190 18.59 13.37 27.40
C LYS A 190 18.20 12.13 28.21
N GLY A 191 19.11 11.16 28.28
CA GLY A 191 18.91 9.92 29.03
C GLY A 191 18.56 8.70 28.17
N THR A 192 18.24 8.89 26.88
CA THR A 192 17.93 7.81 25.94
C THR A 192 19.03 6.74 25.90
N ASP A 193 20.29 7.16 25.83
CA ASP A 193 21.45 6.25 25.74
C ASP A 193 21.83 5.60 27.07
N THR A 194 21.39 6.17 28.20
CA THR A 194 21.73 5.67 29.55
C THR A 194 20.62 4.82 30.17
N PHE A 195 19.43 4.82 29.58
CA PHE A 195 18.32 4.02 30.06
C PHE A 195 18.56 2.54 29.75
N SER A 196 18.51 1.68 30.77
CA SER A 196 18.79 0.24 30.65
C SER A 196 17.58 -0.62 30.30
N GLY A 197 16.38 -0.04 30.28
CA GLY A 197 15.15 -0.75 29.92
C GLY A 197 14.89 -0.78 28.40
N THR A 198 13.82 -1.48 28.03
CA THR A 198 13.38 -1.58 26.62
C THR A 198 12.81 -0.27 26.13
N GLN A 199 13.29 0.19 24.97
CA GLN A 199 12.73 1.32 24.23
C GLN A 199 12.14 0.80 22.90
N ILE A 200 10.92 1.25 22.59
CA ILE A 200 10.20 0.81 21.39
C ILE A 200 9.39 1.96 20.82
N HIS A 201 9.43 2.13 19.49
CA HIS A 201 8.51 2.99 18.77
C HIS A 201 7.25 2.18 18.41
N MET A 202 6.07 2.78 18.46
CA MET A 202 4.78 2.09 18.21
C MET A 202 4.74 1.35 16.86
N HIS A 203 5.47 1.84 15.86
CA HIS A 203 5.67 1.17 14.56
C HIS A 203 6.10 -0.31 14.70
N SER A 204 7.00 -0.60 15.64
CA SER A 204 7.56 -1.95 15.84
C SER A 204 6.77 -2.79 16.84
N LEU A 205 5.75 -2.22 17.48
CA LEU A 205 4.89 -2.98 18.40
C LEU A 205 4.02 -3.95 17.60
N ARG A 206 3.97 -5.22 18.05
CA ARG A 206 3.13 -6.26 17.42
C ARG A 206 2.14 -6.86 18.38
N ARG A 207 2.54 -7.12 19.61
CA ARG A 207 1.67 -7.61 20.68
C ARG A 207 1.99 -6.82 21.94
N MET A 208 0.95 -6.49 22.70
CA MET A 208 1.14 -6.08 24.08
C MET A 208 1.49 -7.34 24.86
N GLU A 209 2.57 -7.30 25.64
CA GLU A 209 2.83 -8.39 26.60
C GLU A 209 1.63 -8.46 27.55
N SER A 210 1.01 -9.63 27.67
CA SER A 210 0.00 -9.88 28.70
C SER A 210 0.71 -10.01 30.04
N GLU A 211 0.25 -9.27 31.04
CA GLU A 211 0.57 -9.56 32.45
C GLU A 211 0.14 -10.99 32.85
#